data_AF-F3PRU0-F1
#
_entry.id   AF-F3PRU0-F1
#
_cell.length_a   1.000
_cell.length_b   1.000
_cell.length_c   1.000
_cell.angle_alpha   90.00
_cell.angle_beta   90.00
_cell.angle_gamma   90.00
#
_symmetry.space_group_name_H-M   'P 1'
#
loop_
_entity.id
_entity.type
_entity.pdbx_description
1 polymer ?
#
loop_
_entity_poly.entity_id
_entity_poly.type
_entity_poly.pdbx_seq_one_letter_code
_entity_poly.pdbx_strand_id
1 'polypeptide(L)'
;MAINLKSAYRINLKQQAYEKNHLFIANGAHASFGGCSDDENEAYEGTYQLTVASEKRMVLVYPPTGGKDKVLKSCLMTKCKEIFDIDYWYPFIHPILGFEYEEGYEYVINVKHYLDGNGFYYELSKIISKTKTDSTGLPENETTDN
;
A
#
# COMPACT_ATOMS: atom_id res chain seq x y z
N MET A 1 -15.96 -15.82 -24.14
CA MET A 1 -15.56 -16.10 -22.74
C MET A 1 -14.85 -14.85 -22.22
N ALA A 2 -15.52 -14.05 -21.40
CA ALA A 2 -14.96 -12.80 -20.89
C ALA A 2 -14.13 -13.11 -19.63
N ILE A 3 -12.83 -12.91 -19.70
CA ILE A 3 -11.92 -13.05 -18.57
C ILE A 3 -12.15 -11.84 -17.66
N ASN A 4 -12.60 -12.09 -16.44
CA ASN A 4 -12.97 -11.06 -15.47
C ASN A 4 -11.73 -10.23 -15.07
N LEU A 5 -11.72 -8.94 -15.44
CA LEU A 5 -10.63 -7.98 -15.22
C LEU A 5 -10.18 -7.87 -13.74
N LYS A 6 -11.02 -8.25 -12.76
CA LYS A 6 -10.66 -8.19 -11.33
C LYS A 6 -9.71 -9.32 -10.90
N SER A 7 -9.77 -10.48 -11.54
CA SER A 7 -8.83 -11.58 -11.25
C SER A 7 -7.45 -11.34 -11.87
N ALA A 8 -7.39 -10.68 -13.03
CA ALA A 8 -6.13 -10.30 -13.66
C ALA A 8 -5.32 -9.33 -12.79
N TYR A 9 -6.00 -8.44 -12.05
CA TYR A 9 -5.35 -7.43 -11.20
C TYR A 9 -4.58 -8.02 -10.00
N ARG A 10 -5.09 -9.11 -9.40
CA ARG A 10 -4.40 -9.79 -8.28
C ARG A 10 -3.20 -10.61 -8.70
N ILE A 11 -3.19 -11.13 -9.93
CA ILE A 11 -2.08 -11.95 -10.44
C ILE A 11 -0.93 -11.05 -10.92
N ASN A 12 -1.25 -9.91 -11.52
CA ASN A 12 -0.24 -9.00 -12.08
C ASN A 12 0.62 -8.30 -11.02
N LEU A 13 0.04 -7.94 -9.86
CA LEU A 13 0.79 -7.37 -8.73
C LEU A 13 1.80 -8.35 -8.12
N LYS A 14 1.53 -9.66 -8.16
CA LYS A 14 2.47 -10.69 -7.68
C LYS A 14 3.63 -10.91 -8.66
N GLN A 15 3.36 -10.86 -9.97
CA GLN A 15 4.39 -11.10 -11.00
C GLN A 15 5.38 -9.93 -11.12
N GLN A 16 4.90 -8.68 -11.04
CA GLN A 16 5.78 -7.49 -11.16
C GLN A 16 6.71 -7.31 -9.95
N ALA A 17 6.30 -7.76 -8.75
CA ALA A 17 7.17 -7.78 -7.57
C ALA A 17 8.27 -8.85 -7.68
N TYR A 18 7.97 -9.99 -8.30
CA TYR A 18 8.90 -11.10 -8.47
C TYR A 18 10.02 -10.79 -9.48
N GLU A 19 9.71 -10.10 -10.59
CA GLU A 19 10.72 -9.81 -11.63
C GLU A 19 11.68 -8.67 -11.28
N LYS A 20 11.32 -7.75 -10.37
CA LYS A 20 12.21 -6.65 -9.93
C LYS A 20 13.20 -7.06 -8.83
N ASN A 21 12.95 -8.14 -8.08
CA ASN A 21 13.88 -8.64 -7.05
C ASN A 21 15.13 -9.35 -7.62
N HIS A 22 15.15 -9.67 -8.92
CA HIS A 22 16.27 -10.40 -9.52
C HIS A 22 17.36 -9.51 -10.17
N LEU A 23 17.26 -8.17 -10.07
CA LEU A 23 18.18 -7.26 -10.77
C LEU A 23 19.16 -6.47 -9.86
N PHE A 24 19.16 -6.69 -8.54
CA PHE A 24 20.05 -5.97 -7.63
C PHE A 24 21.28 -6.76 -7.15
N ILE A 25 21.59 -7.93 -7.72
CA ILE A 25 22.85 -8.63 -7.46
C ILE A 25 23.71 -8.67 -8.74
N ALA A 26 24.25 -7.52 -9.13
CA ALA A 26 25.43 -7.49 -10.00
C ALA A 26 26.15 -6.15 -9.85
N ASN A 27 26.95 -6.01 -8.80
CA ASN A 27 28.32 -5.51 -8.94
C ASN A 27 29.10 -5.63 -7.61
N GLY A 28 30.01 -6.61 -7.59
CA GLY A 28 31.30 -6.49 -6.89
C GLY A 28 31.38 -6.97 -5.45
N ALA A 29 31.60 -8.29 -5.27
CA ALA A 29 32.75 -8.86 -4.54
C ALA A 29 32.41 -10.25 -3.99
N HIS A 30 33.32 -11.20 -4.26
CA HIS A 30 33.37 -12.56 -3.70
C HIS A 30 33.15 -12.58 -2.18
N ALA A 31 32.21 -13.40 -1.71
CA ALA A 31 32.43 -14.34 -0.60
C ALA A 31 31.25 -15.34 -0.48
N SER A 32 31.57 -16.60 -0.78
CA SER A 32 30.92 -17.86 -0.39
C SER A 32 29.77 -17.77 0.64
N PHE A 33 28.55 -18.09 0.23
CA PHE A 33 27.58 -18.82 1.05
C PHE A 33 26.78 -19.80 0.20
N GLY A 34 26.88 -21.08 0.55
CA GLY A 34 25.89 -22.08 0.16
C GLY A 34 24.60 -21.89 0.98
N GLY A 35 23.49 -22.35 0.41
CA GLY A 35 22.14 -22.29 0.99
C GLY A 35 21.16 -22.05 -0.15
N CYS A 36 20.82 -23.08 -0.93
CA CYS A 36 19.65 -23.95 -0.72
C CYS A 36 18.35 -23.13 -0.72
N SER A 37 17.64 -23.24 -1.84
CA SER A 37 16.38 -22.61 -2.15
C SER A 37 15.30 -23.01 -1.14
N ASP A 38 14.75 -22.05 -0.41
CA ASP A 38 13.44 -22.19 0.22
C ASP A 38 12.61 -20.95 -0.09
N ASP A 39 11.41 -21.25 -0.58
CA ASP A 39 10.38 -20.35 -1.11
C ASP A 39 9.66 -19.71 0.10
N GLU A 40 10.22 -18.63 0.66
CA GLU A 40 9.61 -17.88 1.74
C GLU A 40 8.97 -16.58 1.22
N ASN A 41 7.66 -16.48 1.45
CA ASN A 41 6.84 -15.31 1.16
C ASN A 41 7.24 -14.21 2.16
N GLU A 42 8.39 -13.57 1.95
CA GLU A 42 8.89 -12.51 2.81
C GLU A 42 7.90 -11.34 2.77
N ALA A 43 7.10 -11.22 3.83
CA ALA A 43 6.38 -9.99 4.10
C ALA A 43 7.40 -8.86 4.23
N TYR A 44 7.35 -7.90 3.32
CA TYR A 44 8.30 -6.80 3.26
C TYR A 44 8.27 -5.97 4.55
N GLU A 45 9.10 -6.28 5.56
CA GLU A 45 9.28 -5.43 6.73
C GLU A 45 10.28 -4.32 6.39
N GLY A 46 9.92 -3.07 6.66
CA GLY A 46 10.75 -1.96 6.22
C GLY A 46 10.11 -0.60 6.39
N THR A 47 10.88 0.44 6.08
CA THR A 47 10.38 1.82 6.04
C THR A 47 10.26 2.26 4.60
N TYR A 48 9.13 2.85 4.23
CA TYR A 48 8.91 3.38 2.89
C TYR A 48 8.09 4.67 2.90
N GLN A 49 8.19 5.43 1.82
CA GLN A 49 7.48 6.69 1.66
C GLN A 49 6.06 6.49 1.11
N LEU A 50 5.11 7.19 1.72
CA LEU A 50 3.74 7.35 1.26
C LEU A 50 3.42 8.82 1.02
N THR A 51 2.79 9.11 -0.11
CA THR A 51 2.05 10.37 -0.28
C THR A 51 0.62 10.13 0.16
N VAL A 52 0.08 10.95 1.07
CA VAL A 52 -1.29 10.88 1.57
C VAL A 52 -2.06 12.09 1.08
N ALA A 53 -3.18 11.86 0.41
CA ALA A 53 -4.03 12.91 -0.17
C ALA A 53 -4.69 13.79 0.90
N SER A 54 -5.09 15.00 0.49
CA SER A 54 -5.74 15.97 1.37
C SER A 54 -7.21 15.71 1.68
N GLU A 55 -7.81 14.68 1.08
CA GLU A 55 -9.18 14.26 1.35
C GLU A 55 -9.26 12.74 1.54
N LYS A 56 -10.13 12.30 2.44
CA LYS A 56 -10.51 10.88 2.55
C LYS A 56 -11.50 10.51 1.45
N ARG A 57 -11.55 9.23 1.10
CA ARG A 57 -12.59 8.67 0.22
C ARG A 57 -13.39 7.60 0.93
N MET A 58 -14.66 7.49 0.57
CA MET A 58 -15.52 6.37 0.95
C MET A 58 -15.29 5.23 -0.04
N VAL A 59 -14.98 4.04 0.48
CA VAL A 59 -14.74 2.84 -0.32
C VAL A 59 -15.48 1.64 0.24
N LEU A 60 -15.97 0.76 -0.65
CA LEU A 60 -16.60 -0.50 -0.26
C LEU A 60 -15.53 -1.56 0.05
N VAL A 61 -15.45 -1.97 1.32
CA VAL A 61 -14.51 -3.00 1.79
C VAL A 61 -15.27 -4.22 2.31
N TYR A 62 -14.66 -5.40 2.21
CA TYR A 62 -15.19 -6.57 2.89
C TYR A 62 -14.89 -6.48 4.39
N PRO A 63 -15.86 -6.79 5.26
CA PRO A 63 -15.62 -6.77 6.69
C PRO A 63 -14.61 -7.85 7.07
N PRO A 64 -13.70 -7.56 8.03
CA PRO A 64 -12.69 -8.53 8.48
C PRO A 64 -13.31 -9.77 9.14
N THR A 65 -14.59 -9.70 9.53
CA THR A 65 -15.35 -10.82 10.12
C THR A 65 -15.82 -11.86 9.09
N GLY A 66 -15.44 -11.73 7.81
CA GLY A 66 -15.77 -12.71 6.77
C GLY A 66 -17.20 -12.61 6.23
N GLY A 67 -17.89 -11.48 6.47
CA GLY A 67 -19.19 -11.18 5.89
C GLY A 67 -19.13 -11.04 4.37
N LYS A 68 -20.23 -11.43 3.69
CA LYS A 68 -20.35 -11.32 2.22
C LYS A 68 -20.69 -9.92 1.75
N ASP A 69 -21.29 -9.12 2.63
CA ASP A 69 -21.75 -7.78 2.32
C ASP A 69 -20.62 -6.78 2.50
N LYS A 70 -20.40 -5.95 1.48
CA LYS A 70 -19.42 -4.88 1.56
C LYS A 70 -19.94 -3.78 2.45
N VAL A 71 -19.06 -3.23 3.27
CA VAL A 71 -19.36 -2.07 4.12
C VAL A 71 -18.63 -0.85 3.58
N LEU A 72 -19.32 0.28 3.62
CA LEU A 72 -18.72 1.55 3.23
C LEU A 72 -17.78 2.02 4.36
N LYS A 73 -16.52 2.29 4.03
CA LYS A 73 -15.50 2.73 4.99
C LYS A 73 -14.77 3.96 4.48
N SER A 74 -14.62 4.96 5.36
CA SER A 74 -13.76 6.12 5.11
C SER A 74 -12.29 5.69 5.20
N CYS A 75 -11.51 5.98 4.16
CA CYS A 75 -10.11 5.58 4.05
C CYS A 75 -9.24 6.74 3.55
N LEU A 76 -7.95 6.71 3.89
CA LEU A 76 -6.96 7.61 3.31
C LEU A 76 -6.71 7.18 1.85
N MET A 77 -6.39 8.14 1.00
CA MET A 77 -5.90 7.86 -0.35
C MET A 77 -4.39 8.06 -0.38
N THR A 78 -3.66 7.07 -0.88
CA THR A 78 -2.20 7.10 -0.88
C THR A 78 -1.59 6.82 -2.24
N LYS A 79 -0.35 7.26 -2.44
CA LYS A 79 0.55 6.81 -3.51
C LYS A 79 1.84 6.27 -2.88
N CYS A 80 2.46 5.31 -3.53
CA CYS A 80 3.74 4.76 -3.12
C CYS A 80 4.58 4.46 -4.37
N LYS A 81 5.35 5.45 -4.78
CA LYS A 81 6.18 5.37 -5.98
C LYS A 81 7.47 4.58 -5.75
N GLU A 82 8.05 4.72 -4.57
CA GLU A 82 9.39 4.20 -4.25
C GLU A 82 9.44 2.66 -4.25
N ILE A 83 8.49 2.00 -3.58
CA ILE A 83 8.50 0.54 -3.42
C ILE A 83 7.59 -0.15 -4.45
N PHE A 84 6.40 0.42 -4.69
CA PHE A 84 5.38 -0.24 -5.51
C PHE A 84 5.26 0.34 -6.92
N ASP A 85 5.99 1.41 -7.26
CA ASP A 85 5.88 2.12 -8.55
C ASP A 85 4.43 2.56 -8.86
N ILE A 86 3.66 2.84 -7.80
CA ILE A 86 2.25 3.24 -7.88
C ILE A 86 2.17 4.78 -7.84
N ASP A 87 1.85 5.37 -8.99
CA ASP A 87 1.64 6.81 -9.16
C ASP A 87 0.15 7.19 -9.28
N TYR A 88 -0.76 6.26 -8.98
CA TYR A 88 -2.20 6.52 -8.90
C TYR A 88 -2.69 6.39 -7.44
N TRP A 89 -3.75 7.13 -7.11
CA TRP A 89 -4.32 7.09 -5.77
C TRP A 89 -4.98 5.73 -5.50
N TYR A 90 -4.59 5.08 -4.41
CA TYR A 90 -5.21 3.85 -3.94
C TYR A 90 -5.68 3.97 -2.49
N PRO A 91 -6.79 3.30 -2.12
CA PRO A 91 -7.31 3.39 -0.77
C PRO A 91 -6.41 2.65 0.22
N PHE A 92 -6.00 3.35 1.26
CA PHE A 92 -5.25 2.81 2.39
C PHE A 92 -6.21 2.61 3.57
N ILE A 93 -6.57 1.35 3.80
CA ILE A 93 -7.64 0.97 4.75
C ILE A 93 -7.13 0.69 6.17
N HIS A 94 -5.80 0.60 6.32
CA HIS A 94 -5.12 0.28 7.57
C HIS A 94 -4.82 1.58 8.34
N PRO A 95 -4.96 1.57 9.69
CA PRO A 95 -4.54 2.70 10.49
C PRO A 95 -3.01 2.86 10.41
N ILE A 96 -2.55 4.11 10.40
CA ILE A 96 -1.13 4.46 10.55
C ILE A 96 -0.95 4.98 11.97
N LEU A 97 -0.30 4.19 12.83
CA LEU A 97 -0.10 4.54 14.24
C LEU A 97 0.76 5.80 14.36
N GLY A 98 0.35 6.73 15.22
CA GLY A 98 1.04 8.00 15.42
C GLY A 98 0.85 9.05 14.31
N PHE A 99 0.03 8.78 13.28
CA PHE A 99 -0.27 9.75 12.23
C PHE A 99 -1.60 10.47 12.49
N GLU A 100 -1.51 11.75 12.82
CA GLU A 100 -2.67 12.65 12.95
C GLU A 100 -2.97 13.32 11.61
N TYR A 101 -3.98 12.78 10.93
CA TYR A 101 -4.44 13.29 9.65
C TYR A 101 -5.35 14.52 9.81
N GLU A 102 -5.11 15.55 9.01
CA GLU A 102 -5.93 16.76 8.89
C GLU A 102 -6.38 16.93 7.43
N GLU A 103 -7.68 17.15 7.23
CA GLU A 103 -8.24 17.40 5.89
C GLU A 103 -7.74 18.73 5.32
N GLY A 104 -7.60 18.80 3.99
CA GLY A 104 -7.06 19.97 3.28
C GLY A 104 -5.53 20.03 3.22
N TYR A 105 -4.84 19.00 3.74
CA TYR A 105 -3.38 18.88 3.64
C TYR A 105 -2.95 17.59 2.94
N GLU A 106 -2.09 17.71 1.94
CA GLU A 106 -1.37 16.57 1.38
C GLU A 106 -0.08 16.36 2.19
N TYR A 107 0.22 15.11 2.47
CA TYR A 107 1.39 14.72 3.26
C TYR A 107 2.32 13.84 2.44
N VAL A 108 3.62 14.01 2.66
CA VAL A 108 4.60 12.96 2.34
C VAL A 108 5.15 12.46 3.66
N ILE A 109 4.98 11.17 3.93
CA ILE A 109 5.35 10.53 5.19
C ILE A 109 6.19 9.30 4.93
N ASN A 110 7.07 8.97 5.88
CA ASN A 110 7.69 7.66 5.96
C ASN A 110 6.92 6.82 6.97
N VAL A 111 6.54 5.61 6.55
CA VAL A 111 5.87 4.63 7.40
C VAL A 111 6.75 3.40 7.56
N LYS A 112 6.82 2.89 8.77
CA LYS A 112 7.40 1.60 9.08
C LYS A 112 6.30 0.54 9.00
N HIS A 113 6.52 -0.47 8.18
CA HIS A 113 5.71 -1.66 8.07
C HIS A 113 6.41 -2.82 8.76
N TYR A 114 5.68 -3.53 9.62
CA TYR A 114 6.16 -4.70 10.33
C TYR A 114 5.03 -5.69 10.58
N LEU A 115 5.40 -6.93 10.80
CA LEU A 115 4.52 -7.98 11.28
C LEU A 115 4.67 -8.11 12.79
N ASP A 116 3.55 -8.07 13.49
CA ASP A 116 3.47 -8.58 14.86
C ASP A 116 2.47 -9.73 14.85
N GLY A 117 2.54 -10.69 15.76
CA GLY A 117 1.83 -11.99 15.69
C GLY A 117 0.30 -11.95 15.43
N ASN A 118 -0.31 -10.76 15.44
CA ASN A 118 -1.70 -10.46 15.13
C ASN A 118 -1.96 -9.86 13.73
N GLY A 119 -0.94 -9.55 12.91
CA GLY A 119 -1.09 -9.07 11.54
C GLY A 119 -0.05 -8.02 11.10
N PHE A 120 -0.39 -7.29 10.03
CA PHE A 120 0.42 -6.21 9.47
C PHE A 120 0.11 -4.88 10.17
N TYR A 121 1.16 -4.15 10.55
CA TYR A 121 1.07 -2.86 11.21
C TYR A 121 1.83 -1.79 10.44
N TYR A 122 1.32 -0.56 10.50
CA TYR A 122 1.93 0.62 9.92
C TYR A 122 2.09 1.68 10.99
N GLU A 123 3.31 2.16 11.19
CA GLU A 123 3.65 3.20 12.17
C GLU A 123 4.31 4.38 11.46
N LEU A 124 3.92 5.59 11.85
CA LEU A 124 4.56 6.80 11.36
C LEU A 124 6.01 6.85 11.85
N SER A 125 6.95 6.80 10.92
CA SER A 125 8.36 7.05 11.23
C SER A 125 8.67 8.54 11.21
N LYS A 126 8.22 9.26 10.17
CA LYS A 126 8.50 10.69 10.00
C LYS A 126 7.52 11.35 9.03
N ILE A 127 7.17 12.62 9.29
CA ILE A 127 6.53 13.49 8.29
C ILE A 127 7.63 14.23 7.52
N ILE A 128 7.67 14.03 6.20
CA ILE A 128 8.63 14.70 5.30
C ILE A 128 8.07 16.05 4.86
N SER A 129 6.79 16.11 4.51
CA SER A 129 6.10 17.34 4.17
C SER A 129 4.62 17.30 4.56
N LYS A 130 4.07 18.49 4.81
CA LYS A 130 2.65 18.76 5.00
C LYS A 130 2.34 20.05 4.25
N THR A 131 1.53 19.96 3.21
CA THR A 131 1.25 21.08 2.30
C THR A 131 -0.25 21.29 2.20
N LYS A 132 -0.72 22.52 2.43
CA LYS A 132 -2.14 22.85 2.24
C LYS A 132 -2.46 22.82 0.76
N THR A 133 -3.32 21.91 0.33
CA THR A 133 -3.65 21.72 -1.08
C THR A 133 -4.92 20.88 -1.21
N ASP A 134 -5.58 21.00 -2.35
CA ASP A 134 -6.62 20.08 -2.78
C ASP A 134 -5.98 19.05 -3.72
N SER A 135 -5.84 17.80 -3.27
CA SER A 135 -5.25 16.74 -4.08
C SER A 135 -6.12 16.47 -5.29
N THR A 136 -5.52 16.45 -6.48
CA THR A 136 -6.24 16.27 -7.74
C THR A 136 -6.18 14.82 -8.24
N GLY A 137 -7.14 14.43 -9.08
CA GLY A 137 -7.20 13.10 -9.69
C GLY A 137 -7.59 11.98 -8.72
N LEU A 138 -8.17 12.32 -7.57
CA LEU A 138 -8.69 11.33 -6.63
C LEU A 138 -9.86 10.54 -7.25
N PRO A 139 -9.98 9.23 -6.97
CA PRO A 139 -11.12 8.45 -7.41
C PRO A 139 -12.42 8.97 -6.76
N GLU A 140 -13.54 8.69 -7.41
CA GLU A 140 -14.87 9.06 -6.91
C GLU A 140 -15.18 8.36 -5.57
N ASN A 141 -16.06 9.00 -4.78
CA ASN A 141 -16.58 8.40 -3.56
C ASN A 141 -17.58 7.31 -3.91
N GLU A 142 -17.40 6.12 -3.33
CA GLU A 142 -18.42 5.07 -3.37
C GLU A 142 -19.63 5.53 -2.54
N THR A 143 -20.83 5.27 -3.05
CA THR A 143 -22.10 5.55 -2.37
C THR A 143 -22.93 4.28 -2.28
N THR A 144 -23.87 4.22 -1.34
CA THR A 144 -24.77 3.07 -1.16
C THR A 144 -26.04 3.14 -2.02
N ASP A 145 -26.08 4.04 -3.01
CA ASP A 145 -27.25 4.16 -3.89
C ASP A 145 -27.23 3.05 -4.95
N ASN A 146 -27.82 1.91 -4.59
CA ASN A 146 -28.32 0.90 -5.53
C ASN A 146 -29.45 0.09 -4.90
#